data_AF-A0A7S1WFH8-F1
#
_entry.id   AF-A0A7S1WFH8-F1
#
_cell.length_a   1.000
_cell.length_b   1.000
_cell.length_c   1.000
_cell.angle_alpha   90.00
_cell.angle_beta   90.00
_cell.angle_gamma   90.00
#
_symmetry.space_group_name_H-M   'P 1'
#
loop_
_entity.id
_entity.type
_entity.pdbx_description
1 polymer ?
#
loop_
_entity_poly.entity_id
_entity_poly.type
_entity_poly.pdbx_seq_one_letter_code
_entity_poly.pdbx_strand_id
1 'polypeptide(L)'
;MAERLWRVVGGEDKGGVLVRMGPELGSPKAIERLSTGALVQQVELLTLTDEDTGERIERLHFRRLTGTGPDEGWISMALNHKVLAERVETDAKRKVREEAERLLREEAE
;
A
#
# COMPACT_ATOMS: atom_id res chain seq x y z
N MET A 1 -13.91 -5.93 8.28
CA MET A 1 -13.64 -4.91 7.24
C MET A 1 -12.54 -5.43 6.32
N ALA A 2 -12.57 -5.16 5.01
CA ALA A 2 -11.57 -5.71 4.09
C ALA A 2 -10.25 -4.93 4.21
N GLU A 3 -9.26 -5.49 4.91
CA GLU A 3 -7.91 -4.90 4.97
C GLU A 3 -7.26 -5.05 3.59
N ARG A 4 -7.10 -3.92 2.89
CA ARG A 4 -6.46 -3.90 1.57
C ARG A 4 -4.94 -3.85 1.79
N LEU A 5 -4.25 -4.92 1.45
CA LEU A 5 -2.81 -5.06 1.61
C LEU A 5 -2.11 -4.80 0.28
N TRP A 6 -0.92 -4.23 0.36
CA TRP A 6 -0.11 -3.83 -0.77
C TRP A 6 1.33 -4.29 -0.55
N ARG A 7 1.96 -4.79 -1.60
CA ARG A 7 3.38 -5.15 -1.63
C ARG A 7 4.11 -4.13 -2.47
N VAL A 8 5.20 -3.62 -1.95
CA VAL A 8 6.10 -2.75 -2.70
C VAL A 8 6.89 -3.61 -3.69
N VAL A 9 6.77 -3.33 -4.98
CA VAL A 9 7.46 -4.07 -6.05
C VAL A 9 8.35 -3.18 -6.90
N GLY A 10 8.23 -1.86 -6.78
CA GLY A 10 9.03 -0.91 -7.54
C GLY A 10 10.00 -0.08 -6.69
N GLY A 11 10.82 0.72 -7.34
CA GLY A 11 11.82 1.58 -6.69
C GLY A 11 13.20 0.93 -6.48
N GLU A 12 13.41 -0.31 -6.91
CA GLU A 12 14.70 -1.01 -6.79
C GLU A 12 15.87 -0.21 -7.40
N ASP A 13 15.67 0.37 -8.59
CA ASP A 13 16.63 1.25 -9.27
C ASP A 13 17.09 2.45 -8.43
N LYS A 14 16.24 2.92 -7.52
CA LYS A 14 16.48 4.05 -6.62
C LYS A 14 16.69 3.62 -5.16
N GLY A 15 16.82 2.32 -4.88
CA GLY A 15 16.99 1.80 -3.51
C GLY A 15 15.73 1.81 -2.65
N GLY A 16 14.54 1.84 -3.25
CA GLY A 16 13.24 1.78 -2.57
C GLY A 16 12.24 2.82 -3.07
N VAL A 17 11.04 2.80 -2.50
CA VAL A 17 9.98 3.77 -2.77
C VAL A 17 10.12 4.97 -1.85
N LEU A 18 10.06 6.16 -2.46
CA LEU A 18 10.08 7.42 -1.74
C LEU A 18 8.77 7.60 -0.98
N VAL A 19 8.87 7.70 0.35
CA VAL A 19 7.74 7.98 1.23
C VAL A 19 7.68 9.47 1.52
N ARG A 20 6.48 10.03 1.54
CA ARG A 20 6.21 11.41 1.94
C ARG A 20 5.39 11.43 3.23
N MET A 21 5.68 12.38 4.12
CA MET A 21 4.95 12.54 5.38
C MET A 21 3.53 13.08 5.19
N GLY A 22 3.22 13.62 4.01
CA GLY A 22 1.89 14.10 3.66
C GLY A 22 1.53 13.77 2.22
N PRO A 23 0.24 13.94 1.87
CA PRO A 23 -0.26 13.59 0.54
C PRO A 23 0.21 14.57 -0.54
N GLU A 24 0.57 15.78 -0.13
CA GLU A 24 0.98 16.88 -1.00
C GLU A 24 2.40 16.66 -1.53
N LEU A 25 2.69 17.14 -2.74
CA LEU A 25 4.06 17.11 -3.26
C LEU A 25 5.02 18.05 -2.52
N GLY A 26 4.49 19.08 -1.88
CA GLY A 26 5.25 19.97 -0.99
C GLY A 26 5.57 19.33 0.37
N SER A 27 4.89 18.24 0.75
CA SER A 27 5.12 17.61 2.03
C SER A 27 6.55 17.07 2.15
N PRO A 28 7.15 17.16 3.35
CA PRO A 28 8.50 16.69 3.58
C PRO A 28 8.61 15.20 3.24
N LYS A 29 9.66 14.89 2.49
CA LYS A 29 10.02 13.51 2.17
C LYS A 29 10.54 12.86 3.43
N ALA A 30 10.14 11.62 3.68
CA ALA A 30 10.75 10.84 4.75
C ALA A 30 12.24 10.67 4.46
N ILE A 31 13.05 10.69 5.51
CA ILE A 31 14.50 10.45 5.42
C ILE A 31 14.73 9.01 4.92
N GLU A 32 13.89 8.09 5.37
CA GLU A 32 13.94 6.68 5.01
C GLU A 32 13.04 6.37 3.81
N ARG A 33 13.52 5.46 2.96
CA ARG A 33 12.75 4.91 1.84
C ARG A 33 12.19 3.56 2.24
N LEU A 34 11.00 3.26 1.72
CA LEU A 34 10.39 1.97 1.92
C LEU A 34 11.05 0.95 0.98
N SER A 35 11.68 -0.09 1.54
CA SER A 35 12.36 -1.12 0.74
C SER A 35 11.39 -1.88 -0.16
N THR A 36 11.88 -2.32 -1.32
CA THR A 36 11.18 -3.28 -2.18
C THR A 36 10.91 -4.58 -1.42
N GLY A 37 9.73 -5.16 -1.66
CA GLY A 37 9.23 -6.35 -0.96
C GLY A 37 8.50 -6.07 0.35
N ALA A 38 8.51 -4.82 0.86
CA ALA A 38 7.77 -4.46 2.07
C ALA A 38 6.26 -4.65 1.89
N LEU A 39 5.60 -5.19 2.92
CA LEU A 39 4.14 -5.30 2.98
C LEU A 39 3.57 -4.14 3.77
N VAL A 40 2.55 -3.52 3.19
CA VAL A 40 1.90 -2.34 3.74
C VAL A 40 0.39 -2.46 3.65
N GLN A 41 -0.31 -1.90 4.63
CA GLN A 41 -1.76 -1.80 4.64
C GLN A 41 -2.19 -0.48 4.02
N GLN A 42 -3.19 -0.49 3.15
CA GLN A 42 -3.86 0.73 2.69
C GLN A 42 -4.67 1.30 3.82
N VAL A 43 -4.30 2.51 4.22
CA VAL A 43 -5.06 3.34 5.16
C VAL A 43 -6.00 4.23 4.36
N GLU A 44 -5.49 4.93 3.35
CA GLU A 44 -6.25 5.89 2.55
C GLU A 44 -5.72 5.97 1.12
N LEU A 45 -6.58 6.31 0.17
CA LEU A 45 -6.19 6.55 -1.23
C LEU A 45 -6.73 7.91 -1.66
N LEU A 46 -5.83 8.83 -1.98
CA LEU A 46 -6.15 10.15 -2.50
C LEU A 46 -5.75 10.24 -3.97
N THR A 47 -6.59 10.88 -4.76
CA THR A 47 -6.24 11.28 -6.13
C THR A 47 -6.02 12.78 -6.11
N LEU A 48 -4.79 13.21 -6.34
CA LEU A 48 -4.42 14.61 -6.39
C LEU A 48 -3.93 14.97 -7.78
N THR A 49 -4.08 16.23 -8.15
CA THR A 49 -3.44 16.77 -9.34
C THR A 49 -2.20 17.50 -8.88
N ASP A 50 -1.07 17.20 -9.51
CA ASP A 50 0.17 17.91 -9.30
C ASP A 50 -0.01 19.38 -9.73
N GLU A 51 0.17 20.33 -8.82
CA GLU A 51 0.02 21.76 -9.15
C GLU A 51 1.18 22.27 -10.01
N ASP A 52 2.32 21.59 -10.01
CA ASP A 52 3.51 21.96 -10.78
C ASP A 52 3.45 21.41 -12.21
N THR A 53 3.10 20.13 -12.38
CA THR A 53 3.03 19.48 -13.70
C THR A 53 1.63 19.38 -14.29
N GLY A 54 0.58 19.56 -13.48
CA GLY A 54 -0.82 19.38 -13.89
C GLY A 54 -1.25 17.92 -14.04
N GLU A 55 -0.41 16.95 -13.65
CA GLU A 55 -0.69 15.53 -13.82
C GLU A 55 -1.51 14.93 -12.67
N ARG A 56 -2.40 13.98 -12.97
CA ARG A 56 -3.13 13.23 -11.94
C ARG A 56 -2.25 12.14 -11.33
N ILE A 57 -2.14 12.15 -10.01
CA ILE A 57 -1.32 11.21 -9.24
C ILE A 57 -2.17 10.58 -8.14
N GLU A 58 -2.07 9.26 -8.04
CA GLU A 58 -2.70 8.47 -6.99
C GLU A 58 -1.72 8.30 -5.82
N ARG A 59 -2.09 8.89 -4.68
CA ARG A 59 -1.37 8.88 -3.41
C ARG A 59 -2.00 7.85 -2.49
N LEU A 60 -1.27 6.79 -2.22
CA LEU A 60 -1.66 5.75 -1.28
C LEU A 60 -1.02 6.04 0.07
N HIS A 61 -1.86 6.33 1.06
CA HIS A 61 -1.46 6.32 2.46
C HIS A 61 -1.35 4.87 2.90
N PHE A 62 -0.15 4.48 3.29
CA PHE A 62 0.14 3.14 3.72
C PHE A 62 0.59 3.12 5.17
N ARG A 63 0.38 1.99 5.83
CA ARG A 63 0.99 1.65 7.12
C ARG A 63 1.82 0.40 6.95
N ARG A 64 3.12 0.49 7.21
CA ARG A 64 4.06 -0.63 7.10
C ARG A 64 3.69 -1.72 8.09
N LEU A 65 3.64 -2.94 7.58
CA LEU A 65 3.46 -4.14 8.38
C LEU A 65 4.77 -4.93 8.45
N THR A 66 5.50 -5.00 7.33
CA THR A 66 6.76 -5.74 7.24
C THR A 66 7.76 -5.00 6.35
N GLY A 67 9.05 -5.31 6.54
CA GLY A 67 10.14 -4.68 5.79
C GLY A 67 10.72 -3.45 6.49
N THR A 68 11.57 -2.73 5.76
CA THR A 68 12.37 -1.59 6.26
C THR A 68 11.86 -0.27 5.71
N GLY A 69 11.87 0.77 6.53
CA GLY A 69 11.43 2.12 6.19
C GLY A 69 10.47 2.70 7.24
N PRO A 70 9.80 3.82 6.93
CA PRO A 70 8.87 4.46 7.87
C PRO A 70 7.63 3.60 8.13
N ASP A 71 7.07 3.70 9.33
CA ASP A 71 5.89 2.94 9.77
C ASP A 71 4.60 3.37 9.06
N GLU A 72 4.52 4.61 8.60
CA GLU A 72 3.40 5.15 7.83
C GLU A 72 3.88 6.23 6.86
N GLY A 73 3.05 6.50 5.85
CA GLY A 73 3.26 7.63 4.96
C GLY A 73 2.63 7.45 3.59
N TRP A 74 2.93 8.38 2.70
CA TRP A 74 2.31 8.47 1.39
C TRP A 74 3.28 8.01 0.30
N ILE A 75 2.84 7.05 -0.52
CA ILE A 75 3.55 6.59 -1.71
C ILE A 75 2.69 6.74 -2.96
N SER A 76 3.34 6.79 -4.11
CA SER A 76 2.66 6.66 -5.40
C SER A 76 2.49 5.19 -5.74
N MET A 77 1.30 4.81 -6.24
CA MET A 77 1.05 3.43 -6.70
C MET A 77 1.74 3.12 -8.02
N ALA A 78 1.83 4.12 -8.90
CA ALA A 78 2.54 4.06 -10.16
C ALA A 78 3.32 5.34 -10.41
N LEU A 79 4.46 5.23 -11.08
CA LEU A 79 5.31 6.36 -11.47
C LEU A 79 5.98 6.04 -12.80
N ASN A 80 5.91 6.93 -13.79
CA ASN A 80 6.49 6.73 -15.12
C ASN A 80 6.11 5.37 -15.75
N HIS A 81 4.81 5.02 -15.71
CA HIS A 81 4.27 3.72 -16.17
C HIS A 81 4.80 2.48 -15.44
N LYS A 82 5.60 2.64 -14.38
CA LYS A 82 6.05 1.53 -13.53
C LYS A 82 5.15 1.43 -12.31
N VAL A 83 4.68 0.21 -12.04
CA VAL A 83 3.94 -0.09 -10.82
C VAL A 83 4.93 -0.13 -9.65
N LEU A 84 4.64 0.62 -8.60
CA LEU A 84 5.46 0.68 -7.38
C LEU A 84 4.89 -0.18 -6.26
N ALA A 85 3.56 -0.28 -6.18
CA ALA A 85 2.86 -1.08 -5.20
C ALA A 85 1.76 -1.91 -5.87
N GLU A 86 1.77 -3.21 -5.61
CA GLU A 86 0.76 -4.15 -6.10
C GLU A 86 -0.14 -4.60 -4.97
N ARG A 87 -1.44 -4.72 -5.26
CA ARG A 87 -2.42 -5.25 -4.30
C ARG A 87 -2.10 -6.70 -4.03
N VAL A 88 -1.88 -7.02 -2.77
CA VAL A 88 -1.80 -8.41 -2.31
C VAL A 88 -3.16 -8.73 -1.73
N GLU A 89 -3.94 -9.53 -2.44
CA GLU A 89 -5.10 -10.17 -1.85
C GLU A 89 -4.57 -11.14 -0.79
N THR A 90 -4.68 -10.74 0.47
CA THR A 90 -4.36 -11.67 1.55
C THR A 90 -5.41 -12.76 1.54
N ASP A 91 -4.98 -13.95 1.17
CA ASP A 91 -5.76 -15.19 1.16
C ASP A 91 -6.37 -15.50 2.55
N ALA A 92 -5.98 -14.77 3.60
CA ALA A 92 -6.60 -14.85 4.92
C ALA A 92 -8.12 -14.56 4.87
N LYS A 93 -8.60 -13.71 3.94
CA LYS A 93 -10.04 -13.49 3.79
C LYS A 93 -10.76 -14.66 3.12
N ARG A 94 -10.05 -15.45 2.30
CA ARG A 94 -10.57 -16.67 1.68
C ARG A 94 -10.67 -17.78 2.72
N LYS A 95 -9.61 -18.00 3.49
CA LYS A 95 -9.58 -19.02 4.54
C LYS A 95 -10.53 -18.74 5.70
N VAL A 96 -10.62 -17.50 6.18
CA VAL A 96 -11.54 -17.16 7.28
C VAL A 96 -13.00 -17.29 6.85
N ARG A 97 -13.33 -16.95 5.60
CA ARG A 97 -14.68 -17.13 5.07
C ARG A 97 -15.02 -18.61 4.87
N GLU A 98 -14.11 -19.40 4.29
CA GLU A 98 -14.29 -20.84 4.14
C GLU A 98 -14.41 -21.57 5.50
N GLU A 99 -13.60 -21.19 6.49
CA GLU A 99 -13.61 -21.82 7.81
C GLU A 99 -14.85 -21.42 8.63
N ALA A 100 -15.29 -20.17 8.55
CA ALA A 100 -16.54 -19.72 9.19
C ALA A 100 -17.78 -20.36 8.55
N GLU A 101 -17.80 -20.53 7.23
CA GLU A 101 -18.91 -21.17 6.52
C GLU A 101 -18.96 -22.68 6.76
N ARG A 102 -17.81 -23.32 7.01
CA ARG A 102 -17.70 -24.74 7.40
C ARG A 102 -18.25 -24.98 8.81
N LEU A 103 -17.89 -24.15 9.79
CA LEU A 103 -18.36 -24.28 11.18
C LEU A 103 -19.88 -24.08 11.32
N LEU A 104 -20.46 -23.11 10.59
CA LEU A 104 -21.90 -22.88 10.58
C LEU A 104 -22.73 -24.04 9.98
N ARG A 105 -22.12 -24.86 9.11
CA ARG A 105 -22.76 -26.07 8.57
C ARG A 105 -22.69 -27.25 9.54
N GLU A 106 -21.64 -27.32 10.35
CA GLU A 106 -21.43 -28.39 11.34
C GLU A 106 -22.29 -28.19 12.60
N GLU A 107 -22.66 -26.94 12.93
CA GLU A 107 -23.53 -26.62 14.07
C GLU A 107 -25.04 -26.75 13.76
N ALA A 108 -25.40 -26.94 12.48
CA ALA A 108 -26.79 -27.02 12.00
C ALA A 108 -27.28 -28.46 11.74
N GLU A 109 -26.44 -29.47 12.02
CA GLU A 109 -26.75 -30.91 11.94
C GLU A 109 -26.79 -31.53 13.34
#